data_AF-A0A2S5LA61-F1
#
_entry.id   AF-A0A2S5LA61-F1
#
_cell.length_a   1.000
_cell.length_b   1.000
_cell.length_c   1.000
_cell.angle_alpha   90.00
_cell.angle_beta   90.00
_cell.angle_gamma   90.00
#
_symmetry.space_group_name_H-M   'P 1'
#
loop_
_entity.id
_entity.type
_entity.pdbx_description
1 polymer ?
#
loop_
_entity_poly.entity_id
_entity_poly.type
_entity_poly.pdbx_seq_one_letter_code
_entity_poly.pdbx_strand_id
1 'polypeptide(L)'
;MNTLNHQEALRAKLEKILGTSPNPYHLMSDCLIVYGSVPIDSFVSITKLFSKTAAIDISSQANANATIVIGEPLNIEALRKSEAFKTLCSSSWQKYMLDLTGKDIYPTLPEPIRHWFETGRIGCSARTLLNRSLGKQYGFYDKDDYTHDSPLDIYDFKRCAELVKAVPELTQHLPVMTKVSPLWAYAVERWEHFNLELDKVERGEQALSEVASAYKSDRPSSSGVKFGR
;
A
#
# COMPACT_ATOMS: atom_id res chain seq x y z
N MET A 1 -17.05 -17.99 16.83
CA MET A 1 -15.69 -18.21 17.35
C MET A 1 -15.16 -16.90 17.86
N ASN A 2 -14.57 -16.85 19.06
CA ASN A 2 -13.99 -15.63 19.62
C ASN A 2 -12.76 -15.22 18.78
N THR A 3 -12.62 -13.94 18.44
CA THR A 3 -11.56 -13.39 17.57
C THR A 3 -10.16 -13.71 18.11
N LEU A 4 -10.02 -13.75 19.44
CA LEU A 4 -8.78 -14.11 20.14
C LEU A 4 -8.29 -15.52 19.76
N ASN A 5 -9.20 -16.50 19.74
CA ASN A 5 -8.87 -17.89 19.42
C ASN A 5 -8.43 -18.06 17.95
N HIS A 6 -8.92 -17.21 17.06
CA HIS A 6 -8.54 -17.24 15.65
C HIS A 6 -7.10 -16.72 15.45
N GLN A 7 -6.75 -15.61 16.10
CA GLN A 7 -5.40 -15.03 15.99
C GLN A 7 -4.33 -15.94 16.60
N GLU A 8 -4.61 -16.58 17.73
CA GLU A 8 -3.70 -17.56 18.33
C GLU A 8 -3.47 -18.77 17.41
N ALA A 9 -4.55 -19.29 16.79
CA ALA A 9 -4.44 -20.39 15.84
C ALA A 9 -3.67 -20.00 14.58
N LEU A 10 -3.85 -18.76 14.09
CA LEU A 10 -3.09 -18.24 12.95
C LEU A 10 -1.60 -18.09 13.30
N ARG A 11 -1.30 -17.53 14.47
CA ARG A 11 0.07 -17.39 14.99
C ARG A 11 0.79 -18.74 15.07
N ALA A 12 0.15 -19.75 15.67
CA ALA A 12 0.73 -21.08 15.79
C ALA A 12 1.02 -21.76 14.43
N LYS A 13 0.25 -21.44 13.39
CA LYS A 13 0.52 -21.90 12.02
C LYS A 13 1.69 -21.14 11.39
N LEU A 14 1.76 -19.83 11.59
CA LEU A 14 2.83 -18.99 11.07
C LEU A 14 4.19 -19.35 11.67
N GLU A 15 4.26 -19.63 12.96
CA GLU A 15 5.50 -20.08 13.63
C GLU A 15 6.05 -21.37 13.01
N LYS A 16 5.18 -22.27 12.55
CA LYS A 16 5.60 -23.49 11.83
C LYS A 16 6.13 -23.22 10.42
N ILE A 17 5.67 -22.15 9.77
CA ILE A 17 6.02 -21.82 8.38
C ILE A 17 7.25 -20.91 8.30
N LEU A 18 7.33 -19.93 9.20
CA LEU A 18 8.36 -18.89 9.21
C LEU A 18 9.49 -19.19 10.21
N GLY A 19 9.32 -20.19 11.06
CA GLY A 19 10.25 -20.50 12.15
C GLY A 19 10.17 -19.51 13.32
N THR A 20 11.00 -19.74 14.34
CA THR A 20 11.02 -18.96 15.59
C THR A 20 12.06 -17.84 15.60
N SER A 21 12.48 -17.36 14.43
CA SER A 21 13.40 -16.22 14.30
C SER A 21 12.83 -14.99 15.02
N PRO A 22 13.66 -14.10 15.61
CA PRO A 22 13.14 -12.91 16.30
C PRO A 22 12.39 -11.98 15.31
N ASN A 23 11.06 -12.07 15.36
CA ASN A 23 10.03 -11.24 14.74
C ASN A 23 10.14 -10.98 13.22
N PRO A 24 9.90 -12.00 12.38
CA PRO A 24 9.73 -11.78 10.94
C PRO A 24 8.34 -11.25 10.56
N TYR A 25 7.41 -11.06 11.51
CA TYR A 25 6.06 -10.60 11.17
C TYR A 25 5.27 -9.90 12.31
N HIS A 26 4.22 -9.17 11.92
CA HIS A 26 3.15 -8.67 12.77
C HIS A 26 1.78 -9.23 12.33
N LEU A 27 0.88 -9.43 13.30
CA LEU A 27 -0.54 -9.65 13.06
C LEU A 27 -1.31 -8.43 13.56
N MET A 28 -2.01 -7.74 12.66
CA MET A 28 -2.75 -6.50 12.97
C MET A 28 -4.05 -6.48 12.17
N SER A 29 -5.19 -6.23 12.82
CA SER A 29 -6.52 -6.25 12.16
C SER A 29 -6.74 -7.50 11.31
N ASP A 30 -6.30 -8.67 11.77
CA ASP A 30 -6.33 -9.95 11.03
C ASP A 30 -5.61 -9.93 9.66
N CYS A 31 -4.71 -8.98 9.47
CA CYS A 31 -3.72 -8.96 8.39
C CYS A 31 -2.37 -9.47 8.92
N LEU A 32 -1.62 -10.11 8.03
CA LEU A 32 -0.24 -10.51 8.26
C LEU A 32 0.70 -9.54 7.55
N ILE A 33 1.68 -9.04 8.28
CA ILE A 33 2.75 -8.16 7.80
C ILE A 33 4.06 -8.92 8.00
N VAL A 34 4.80 -9.27 6.94
CA VAL A 34 6.05 -10.05 7.00
C VAL A 34 7.22 -9.21 6.49
N TYR A 35 8.38 -9.35 7.13
CA TYR A 35 9.61 -8.63 6.82
C TYR A 35 10.74 -9.56 6.38
N GLY A 36 11.70 -9.02 5.64
CA GLY A 36 12.88 -9.74 5.18
C GLY A 36 12.61 -10.73 4.05
N SER A 37 13.51 -11.68 3.85
CA SER A 37 13.37 -12.67 2.77
C SER A 37 12.39 -13.77 3.16
N VAL A 38 11.38 -13.99 2.31
CA VAL A 38 10.41 -15.09 2.48
C VAL A 38 10.67 -16.14 1.40
N PRO A 39 11.07 -17.37 1.78
CA PRO A 39 11.19 -18.48 0.84
C PRO A 39 9.89 -18.73 0.07
N ILE A 40 9.99 -19.13 -1.21
CA ILE A 40 8.82 -19.27 -2.09
C ILE A 40 7.81 -20.32 -1.57
N ASP A 41 8.31 -21.39 -0.94
CA ASP A 41 7.52 -22.44 -0.31
C ASP A 41 6.81 -21.94 0.97
N SER A 42 7.48 -21.09 1.77
CA SER A 42 6.85 -20.38 2.89
C SER A 42 5.77 -19.43 2.39
N PHE A 43 6.02 -18.68 1.31
CA PHE A 43 5.04 -17.78 0.69
C PHE A 43 3.77 -18.53 0.25
N VAL A 44 3.93 -19.63 -0.47
CA VAL A 44 2.80 -20.49 -0.89
C VAL A 44 2.05 -21.05 0.33
N SER A 45 2.75 -21.38 1.41
CA SER A 45 2.12 -21.87 2.64
C SER A 45 1.35 -20.77 3.38
N ILE A 46 1.87 -19.54 3.42
CA ILE A 46 1.23 -18.37 4.02
C ILE A 46 -0.08 -18.04 3.30
N THR A 47 -0.08 -17.97 1.97
CA THR A 47 -1.29 -17.62 1.19
C THR A 47 -2.43 -18.61 1.41
N LYS A 48 -2.12 -19.89 1.66
CA LYS A 48 -3.12 -20.93 2.02
C LYS A 48 -3.77 -20.73 3.39
N LEU A 49 -3.24 -19.85 4.24
CA LEU A 49 -3.85 -19.52 5.54
C LEU A 49 -5.03 -18.56 5.41
N PHE A 50 -5.13 -17.86 4.28
CA PHE A 50 -6.17 -16.88 4.01
C PHE A 50 -7.20 -17.43 3.03
N SER A 51 -8.35 -16.75 2.91
CA SER A 51 -9.34 -17.15 1.91
C SER A 51 -8.88 -16.82 0.49
N LYS A 52 -9.62 -17.31 -0.50
CA LYS A 52 -9.37 -16.97 -1.92
C LYS A 52 -9.64 -15.50 -2.26
N THR A 53 -10.30 -14.75 -1.38
CA THR A 53 -10.57 -13.32 -1.57
C THR A 53 -9.54 -12.43 -0.90
N ALA A 54 -8.63 -12.99 -0.11
CA ALA A 54 -7.55 -12.23 0.47
C ALA A 54 -6.64 -11.65 -0.61
N ALA A 55 -6.14 -10.45 -0.35
CA ALA A 55 -5.29 -9.72 -1.26
C ALA A 55 -3.95 -9.43 -0.60
N ILE A 56 -2.90 -9.39 -1.42
CA ILE A 56 -1.62 -8.81 -1.04
C ILE A 56 -1.74 -7.30 -1.25
N ASP A 57 -1.54 -6.52 -0.19
CA ASP A 57 -1.67 -5.07 -0.25
C ASP A 57 -0.33 -4.36 -0.43
N ILE A 58 -0.02 -4.04 -1.69
CA ILE A 58 1.25 -3.42 -2.09
C ILE A 58 1.44 -2.04 -1.45
N SER A 59 0.37 -1.27 -1.25
CA SER A 59 0.50 0.02 -0.57
C SER A 59 0.90 -0.17 0.89
N SER A 60 0.20 -1.01 1.65
CA SER A 60 0.59 -1.27 3.05
C SER A 60 1.99 -1.89 3.17
N GLN A 61 2.43 -2.72 2.21
CA GLN A 61 3.82 -3.19 2.13
C GLN A 61 4.80 -2.02 2.07
N ALA A 62 4.56 -1.08 1.15
CA ALA A 62 5.43 0.08 0.97
C ALA A 62 5.41 1.01 2.20
N ASN A 63 4.25 1.25 2.82
CA ASN A 63 4.13 2.09 4.01
C ASN A 63 4.86 1.49 5.23
N ALA A 64 4.75 0.17 5.42
CA ALA A 64 5.37 -0.51 6.54
C ALA A 64 6.81 -0.97 6.23
N ASN A 65 7.36 -0.68 5.05
CA ASN A 65 8.61 -1.25 4.55
C ASN A 65 8.69 -2.78 4.74
N ALA A 66 7.56 -3.45 4.47
CA ALA A 66 7.37 -4.88 4.66
C ALA A 66 7.50 -5.63 3.33
N THR A 67 7.91 -6.89 3.40
CA THR A 67 7.99 -7.79 2.25
C THR A 67 6.60 -8.26 1.81
N ILE A 68 5.73 -8.57 2.79
CA ILE A 68 4.37 -9.03 2.52
C ILE A 68 3.40 -8.32 3.45
N VAL A 69 2.29 -7.82 2.91
CA VAL A 69 1.09 -7.51 3.68
C VAL A 69 -0.06 -8.25 3.02
N ILE A 70 -0.74 -9.13 3.76
CA ILE A 70 -1.84 -9.95 3.23
C ILE A 70 -2.99 -10.00 4.23
N GLY A 71 -4.22 -9.89 3.72
CA GLY A 71 -5.43 -9.97 4.53
C GLY A 71 -6.69 -9.95 3.67
N GLU A 72 -7.84 -10.13 4.31
CA GLU A 72 -9.14 -9.93 3.64
C GLU A 72 -9.36 -8.44 3.33
N PRO A 73 -10.12 -8.08 2.28
CA PRO A 73 -10.28 -6.68 1.88
C PRO A 73 -10.74 -5.73 3.00
N LEU A 74 -11.73 -6.14 3.81
CA LEU A 74 -12.22 -5.36 4.95
C LEU A 74 -11.16 -5.23 6.06
N ASN A 75 -10.34 -6.27 6.24
CA ASN A 75 -9.27 -6.29 7.23
C ASN A 75 -8.12 -5.37 6.82
N ILE A 76 -7.79 -5.31 5.52
CA ILE A 76 -6.81 -4.35 4.97
C ILE A 76 -7.31 -2.92 5.16
N GLU A 77 -8.59 -2.66 4.91
CA GLU A 77 -9.18 -1.34 5.17
C GLU A 77 -9.10 -0.96 6.65
N ALA A 78 -9.42 -1.90 7.55
CA ALA A 78 -9.30 -1.71 8.98
C ALA A 78 -7.84 -1.52 9.43
N LEU A 79 -6.90 -2.25 8.83
CA LEU A 79 -5.46 -2.12 9.06
C LEU A 79 -5.00 -0.69 8.76
N ARG A 80 -5.32 -0.17 7.57
CA ARG A 80 -4.91 1.18 7.13
C ARG A 80 -5.46 2.30 8.03
N LYS A 81 -6.61 2.08 8.67
CA LYS A 81 -7.22 3.04 9.62
C LYS A 81 -6.66 2.91 11.04
N SER A 82 -5.94 1.83 11.34
CA SER A 82 -5.44 1.52 12.68
C SER A 82 -4.29 2.44 13.09
N GLU A 83 -4.37 3.00 14.29
CA GLU A 83 -3.29 3.83 14.85
C GLU A 83 -2.02 3.02 15.12
N ALA A 84 -2.16 1.74 15.46
CA ALA A 84 -1.02 0.84 15.63
C ALA A 84 -0.27 0.62 14.32
N PHE A 85 -0.99 0.55 13.20
CA PHE A 85 -0.38 0.41 11.88
C PHE A 85 0.29 1.72 11.43
N LYS A 86 -0.34 2.89 11.65
CA LYS A 86 0.31 4.18 11.37
C LYS A 86 1.61 4.34 12.15
N THR A 87 1.61 4.00 13.45
CA THR A 87 2.82 4.04 14.29
C THR A 87 3.92 3.13 13.74
N LEU A 88 3.55 1.94 13.26
CA LEU A 88 4.47 1.02 12.60
C LEU A 88 5.05 1.62 11.31
N CYS A 89 4.22 2.26 10.48
CA CYS A 89 4.65 2.96 9.27
C CYS A 89 5.63 4.10 9.61
N SER A 90 5.29 4.98 10.56
CA SER A 90 6.19 6.08 10.98
C SER A 90 7.55 5.55 11.41
N SER A 91 7.57 4.49 12.23
CA SER A 91 8.81 3.85 12.70
C SER A 91 9.62 3.24 11.56
N SER A 92 8.94 2.63 10.58
CA SER A 92 9.56 2.03 9.40
C SER A 92 10.22 3.08 8.51
N TRP A 93 9.54 4.21 8.29
CA TRP A 93 10.10 5.34 7.54
C TRP A 93 11.21 6.05 8.29
N GLN A 94 11.09 6.24 9.60
CA GLN A 94 12.17 6.77 10.43
C GLN A 94 13.44 5.93 10.30
N LYS A 95 13.30 4.60 10.39
CA LYS A 95 14.42 3.67 10.18
C LYS A 95 14.97 3.75 8.75
N TYR A 96 14.12 3.74 7.73
CA TYR A 96 14.56 3.86 6.34
C TYR A 96 15.37 5.15 6.11
N MET A 97 14.88 6.29 6.60
CA MET A 97 15.57 7.57 6.46
C MET A 97 16.89 7.61 7.23
N LEU A 98 16.94 7.01 8.42
CA LEU A 98 18.19 6.85 9.17
C LEU A 98 19.21 5.98 8.42
N ASP A 99 18.77 4.84 7.88
CA ASP A 99 19.62 3.93 7.11
C ASP A 99 20.13 4.61 5.81
N LEU A 100 19.27 5.39 5.14
CA LEU A 100 19.60 6.10 3.90
C LEU A 100 20.56 7.28 4.11
N THR A 101 20.35 8.07 5.16
CA THR A 101 21.00 9.39 5.33
C THR A 101 22.04 9.41 6.44
N GLY A 102 22.09 8.38 7.28
CA GLY A 102 22.86 8.34 8.52
C GLY A 102 22.33 9.27 9.61
N LYS A 103 21.15 9.88 9.41
CA LYS A 103 20.54 10.84 10.35
C LYS A 103 19.04 10.60 10.47
N ASP A 104 18.52 10.83 11.67
CA ASP A 104 17.07 10.81 11.87
C ASP A 104 16.45 12.14 11.40
N ILE A 105 16.13 12.20 10.11
CA ILE A 105 15.50 13.38 9.49
C ILE A 105 13.96 13.28 9.46
N TYR A 106 13.37 12.12 9.75
CA TYR A 106 11.92 11.93 9.66
C TYR A 106 11.13 12.94 10.52
N PRO A 107 11.51 13.21 11.79
CA PRO A 107 10.85 14.23 12.60
C PRO A 107 10.92 15.65 12.02
N THR A 108 11.90 15.92 11.15
CA THR A 108 12.11 17.25 10.57
C THR A 108 11.33 17.49 9.27
N LEU A 109 10.74 16.44 8.70
CA LEU A 109 9.97 16.56 7.47
C LEU A 109 8.69 17.40 7.67
N PRO A 110 8.17 18.07 6.63
CA PRO A 110 6.84 18.66 6.67
C PRO A 110 5.77 17.66 7.09
N GLU A 111 4.78 18.12 7.86
CA GLU A 111 3.67 17.28 8.31
C GLU A 111 2.94 16.57 7.14
N PRO A 112 2.65 17.20 5.99
CA PRO A 112 1.97 16.52 4.90
C PRO A 112 2.78 15.36 4.30
N ILE A 113 4.12 15.47 4.31
CA ILE A 113 5.01 14.39 3.85
C ILE A 113 4.97 13.22 4.84
N ARG A 114 5.07 13.49 6.15
CA ARG A 114 4.96 12.44 7.18
C ARG A 114 3.59 11.77 7.15
N HIS A 115 2.51 12.55 7.05
CA HIS A 115 1.16 12.03 6.98
C HIS A 115 0.96 11.12 5.75
N TRP A 116 1.54 11.50 4.61
CA TRP A 116 1.53 10.66 3.41
C TRP A 116 2.32 9.37 3.59
N PHE A 117 3.46 9.39 4.29
CA PHE A 117 4.20 8.16 4.62
C PHE A 117 3.40 7.19 5.51
N GLU A 118 2.55 7.72 6.38
CA GLU A 118 1.75 6.95 7.32
C GLU A 118 0.49 6.35 6.67
N THR A 119 -0.17 7.13 5.82
CA THR A 119 -1.54 6.84 5.36
C THR A 119 -1.72 6.80 3.84
N GLY A 120 -0.75 7.34 3.10
CA GLY A 120 -0.81 7.45 1.65
C GLY A 120 -0.70 6.09 0.96
N ARG A 121 -1.16 6.00 -0.29
CA ARG A 121 -0.94 4.83 -1.14
C ARG A 121 0.42 4.94 -1.79
N ILE A 122 1.41 4.33 -1.18
CA ILE A 122 2.80 4.44 -1.65
C ILE A 122 3.04 3.43 -2.76
N GLY A 123 3.68 3.90 -3.84
CA GLY A 123 4.17 3.08 -4.95
C GLY A 123 5.50 3.64 -5.45
N CYS A 124 6.24 2.86 -6.25
CA CYS A 124 7.58 3.24 -6.68
C CYS A 124 7.61 4.55 -7.47
N SER A 125 6.64 4.77 -8.37
CA SER A 125 6.49 6.02 -9.12
C SER A 125 6.23 7.24 -8.21
N ALA A 126 5.38 7.08 -7.19
CA ALA A 126 5.10 8.16 -6.22
C ALA A 126 6.33 8.45 -5.33
N ARG A 127 7.06 7.42 -4.88
CA ARG A 127 8.33 7.60 -4.17
C ARG A 127 9.36 8.32 -5.04
N THR A 128 9.45 7.96 -6.31
CA THR A 128 10.33 8.59 -7.30
C THR A 128 9.98 10.07 -7.45
N LEU A 129 8.70 10.40 -7.59
CA LEU A 129 8.23 11.79 -7.63
C LEU A 129 8.66 12.59 -6.39
N LEU A 130 8.40 12.06 -5.19
CA LEU A 130 8.77 12.73 -3.93
C LEU A 130 10.30 12.90 -3.80
N ASN A 131 11.06 11.83 -4.06
CA ASN A 131 12.53 11.83 -3.94
C ASN A 131 13.18 12.82 -4.91
N ARG A 132 12.80 12.78 -6.19
CA ARG A 132 13.37 13.65 -7.22
C ARG A 132 12.98 15.12 -7.06
N SER A 133 11.78 15.38 -6.54
CA SER A 133 11.26 16.73 -6.37
C SER A 133 11.79 17.42 -5.11
N LEU A 134 11.73 16.73 -3.96
CA LEU A 134 11.95 17.33 -2.65
C LEU A 134 13.04 16.61 -1.84
N GLY A 135 13.54 15.45 -2.28
CA GLY A 135 14.53 14.67 -1.53
C GLY A 135 15.82 15.44 -1.26
N LYS A 136 16.27 16.27 -2.20
CA LYS A 136 17.47 17.12 -1.98
C LYS A 136 17.22 18.22 -0.94
N GLN A 137 16.04 18.82 -0.97
CA GLN A 137 15.64 19.89 -0.06
C GLN A 137 15.58 19.40 1.38
N TYR A 138 15.07 18.19 1.59
CA TYR A 138 14.88 17.62 2.93
C TYR A 138 15.91 16.56 3.33
N GLY A 139 16.94 16.34 2.50
CA GLY A 139 18.07 15.48 2.84
C GLY A 139 17.85 13.97 2.73
N PHE A 140 16.77 13.50 2.06
CA PHE A 140 16.49 12.09 1.78
C PHE A 140 16.69 11.70 0.31
N TYR A 141 17.44 12.50 -0.45
CA TYR A 141 17.68 12.21 -1.86
C TYR A 141 18.45 10.91 -2.03
N ASP A 142 17.87 9.97 -2.76
CA ASP A 142 18.50 8.70 -3.10
C ASP A 142 18.81 8.72 -4.59
N LYS A 143 20.11 8.61 -4.91
CA LYS A 143 20.59 8.64 -6.29
C LYS A 143 20.58 7.26 -6.95
N ASP A 144 20.44 6.19 -6.17
CA ASP A 144 20.61 4.79 -6.58
C ASP A 144 19.28 4.01 -6.50
N ASP A 145 18.33 4.44 -5.67
CA ASP A 145 17.01 3.80 -5.47
C ASP A 145 15.89 4.48 -6.30
N TYR A 146 15.08 3.68 -7.02
CA TYR A 146 13.93 4.11 -7.85
C TYR A 146 14.21 5.14 -8.96
N THR A 147 15.43 5.15 -9.50
CA THR A 147 15.96 6.28 -10.28
C THR A 147 15.18 6.69 -11.53
N HIS A 148 14.31 5.81 -12.05
CA HIS A 148 13.52 6.05 -13.26
C HIS A 148 12.10 5.48 -13.22
N ASP A 149 11.60 5.05 -12.06
CA ASP A 149 10.25 4.49 -11.98
C ASP A 149 9.24 5.56 -12.33
N SER A 150 8.43 5.25 -13.34
CA SER A 150 7.43 6.13 -13.92
C SER A 150 6.08 5.45 -13.86
N PRO A 151 4.98 6.20 -13.83
CA PRO A 151 3.66 5.58 -13.77
C PRO A 151 3.40 4.80 -15.06
N LEU A 152 3.32 3.47 -14.95
CA LEU A 152 3.14 2.57 -16.10
C LEU A 152 1.67 2.37 -16.44
N ASP A 153 0.80 2.55 -15.46
CA ASP A 153 -0.64 2.47 -15.61
C ASP A 153 -1.38 3.61 -14.87
N ILE A 154 -2.70 3.60 -15.01
CA ILE A 154 -3.57 4.61 -14.39
C ILE A 154 -3.56 4.55 -12.86
N TYR A 155 -3.32 3.38 -12.25
CA TYR A 155 -3.26 3.22 -10.80
C TYR A 155 -1.92 3.68 -10.22
N ASP A 156 -0.82 3.52 -10.95
CA ASP A 156 0.46 4.17 -10.63
C ASP A 156 0.31 5.69 -10.67
N PHE A 157 -0.30 6.22 -11.73
CA PHE A 157 -0.55 7.66 -11.86
C PHE A 157 -1.46 8.16 -10.73
N LYS A 158 -2.49 7.39 -10.35
CA LYS A 158 -3.38 7.69 -9.21
C LYS A 158 -2.59 7.92 -7.93
N ARG A 159 -1.63 7.05 -7.61
CA ARG A 159 -0.78 7.20 -6.41
C ARG A 159 0.07 8.47 -6.46
N CYS A 160 0.61 8.82 -7.64
CA CYS A 160 1.34 10.07 -7.83
C CYS A 160 0.42 11.30 -7.66
N ALA A 161 -0.80 11.27 -8.21
CA ALA A 161 -1.77 12.34 -8.09
C ALA A 161 -2.26 12.51 -6.64
N GLU A 162 -2.53 11.41 -5.93
CA GLU A 162 -2.86 11.41 -4.49
C GLU A 162 -1.71 12.01 -3.66
N LEU A 163 -0.45 11.71 -3.99
CA LEU A 163 0.72 12.34 -3.37
C LEU A 163 0.76 13.86 -3.62
N VAL A 164 0.55 14.34 -4.86
CA VAL A 164 0.54 15.78 -5.16
C VAL A 164 -0.61 16.50 -4.44
N LYS A 165 -1.77 15.85 -4.31
CA LYS A 165 -2.89 16.35 -3.51
C LYS A 165 -2.52 16.47 -2.02
N ALA A 166 -1.82 15.46 -1.49
CA ALA A 166 -1.37 15.44 -0.10
C ALA A 166 -0.24 16.45 0.17
N VAL A 167 0.67 16.67 -0.80
CA VAL A 167 1.82 17.56 -0.69
C VAL A 167 1.79 18.57 -1.85
N PRO A 168 0.96 19.64 -1.77
CA PRO A 168 0.72 20.56 -2.89
C PRO A 168 1.98 21.26 -3.41
N GLU A 169 2.99 21.42 -2.55
CA GLU A 169 4.33 21.92 -2.92
C GLU A 169 4.92 21.15 -4.12
N LEU A 170 4.62 19.85 -4.27
CA LEU A 170 5.12 19.05 -5.38
C LEU A 170 4.67 19.54 -6.76
N THR A 171 3.55 20.27 -6.85
CA THR A 171 3.03 20.78 -8.12
C THR A 171 4.07 21.64 -8.85
N GLN A 172 4.80 22.49 -8.12
CA GLN A 172 5.84 23.35 -8.71
C GLN A 172 7.09 22.57 -9.13
N HIS A 173 7.26 21.35 -8.61
CA HIS A 173 8.38 20.47 -8.89
C HIS A 173 8.08 19.42 -9.96
N LEU A 174 6.83 19.26 -10.40
CA LEU A 174 6.47 18.37 -11.52
C LEU A 174 7.35 18.56 -12.77
N PRO A 175 7.74 19.78 -13.18
CA PRO A 175 8.64 19.96 -14.33
C PRO A 175 10.00 19.26 -14.18
N VAL A 176 10.50 19.04 -12.95
CA VAL A 176 11.76 18.29 -12.71
C VAL A 176 11.66 16.87 -13.24
N MET A 177 10.47 16.26 -13.16
CA MET A 177 10.25 14.88 -13.59
C MET A 177 10.43 14.68 -15.09
N THR A 178 10.27 15.72 -15.91
CA THR A 178 10.53 15.65 -17.36
C THR A 178 11.96 15.21 -17.71
N LYS A 179 12.90 15.40 -16.78
CA LYS A 179 14.31 14.99 -16.92
C LYS A 179 14.59 13.58 -16.39
N VAL A 180 13.62 12.93 -15.76
CA VAL A 180 13.78 11.61 -15.14
C VAL A 180 13.61 10.50 -16.17
N SER A 181 12.59 10.59 -17.03
CA SER A 181 12.37 9.65 -18.15
C SER A 181 11.42 10.25 -19.21
N PRO A 182 11.42 9.72 -20.45
CA PRO A 182 10.44 10.11 -21.47
C PRO A 182 8.98 9.89 -21.03
N LEU A 183 8.72 8.84 -20.25
CA LEU A 183 7.38 8.55 -19.75
C LEU A 183 6.94 9.60 -18.71
N TRP A 184 7.85 10.02 -17.82
CA TRP A 184 7.57 11.15 -16.92
C TRP A 184 7.34 12.45 -17.67
N ALA A 185 8.12 12.74 -18.71
CA ALA A 185 7.89 13.92 -19.55
C ALA A 185 6.48 13.90 -20.17
N TYR A 186 6.07 12.76 -20.73
CA TYR A 186 4.73 12.56 -21.28
C TYR A 186 3.63 12.73 -20.22
N ALA A 187 3.84 12.19 -19.02
CA ALA A 187 2.88 12.28 -17.92
C ALA A 187 2.74 13.70 -17.36
N VAL A 188 3.83 14.44 -17.22
CA VAL A 188 3.81 15.84 -16.76
C VAL A 188 3.11 16.72 -17.79
N GLU A 189 3.38 16.53 -19.08
CA GLU A 189 2.72 17.30 -20.16
C GLU A 189 1.19 17.09 -20.17
N ARG A 190 0.74 15.89 -19.77
CA ARG A 190 -0.69 15.48 -19.78
C ARG A 190 -1.29 15.34 -18.39
N TRP A 191 -0.68 15.94 -17.37
CA TRP A 191 -1.06 15.74 -15.98
C TRP A 191 -2.57 15.95 -15.73
N GLU A 192 -3.10 17.08 -16.19
CA GLU A 192 -4.53 17.41 -16.05
C GLU A 192 -5.44 16.46 -16.85
N HIS A 193 -5.02 16.03 -18.03
CA HIS A 193 -5.76 15.06 -18.81
C HIS A 193 -5.86 13.73 -18.07
N PHE A 194 -4.76 13.25 -17.48
CA PHE A 194 -4.77 12.02 -16.69
C PHE A 194 -5.56 12.14 -15.39
N ASN A 195 -5.58 13.31 -14.74
CA ASN A 195 -6.49 13.55 -13.61
C ASN A 195 -7.97 13.41 -14.03
N LEU A 196 -8.34 13.91 -15.21
CA LEU A 196 -9.71 13.75 -15.73
C LEU A 196 -10.04 12.29 -16.05
N GLU A 197 -9.09 11.52 -16.60
CA GLU A 197 -9.28 10.09 -16.83
C GLU A 197 -9.38 9.29 -15.53
N LEU A 198 -8.60 9.64 -14.50
CA LEU A 198 -8.72 9.07 -13.16
C LEU A 198 -10.13 9.24 -12.60
N ASP A 199 -10.67 10.45 -12.67
CA ASP A 199 -12.02 10.74 -12.16
C ASP A 199 -13.09 9.90 -12.86
N LYS A 200 -12.89 9.58 -14.16
CA LYS A 200 -13.80 8.68 -14.89
C LYS A 200 -13.69 7.24 -14.40
N VAL A 201 -12.47 6.74 -14.19
CA VAL A 201 -12.23 5.39 -13.67
C VAL A 201 -12.87 5.24 -12.29
N GLU A 202 -12.66 6.20 -11.39
CA GLU A 202 -13.22 6.18 -10.04
C GLU A 202 -14.75 6.16 -10.04
N ARG A 203 -15.39 6.98 -10.87
CA ARG A 203 -16.85 6.94 -11.04
C ARG A 203 -17.34 5.59 -11.56
N GLY A 204 -16.60 4.98 -12.50
CA GLY A 204 -16.92 3.65 -13.02
C GLY A 204 -16.82 2.55 -11.96
N GLU A 205 -15.74 2.56 -11.16
CA GLU A 205 -15.54 1.64 -10.04
C GLU A 205 -16.65 1.78 -8.99
N GLN A 206 -17.04 3.02 -8.67
CA GLN A 206 -18.13 3.28 -7.73
C GLN A 206 -19.46 2.71 -8.24
N ALA A 207 -19.82 2.99 -9.50
CA ALA A 207 -21.06 2.48 -10.10
C ALA A 207 -21.12 0.95 -10.10
N LEU A 208 -20.01 0.27 -10.41
CA LEU A 208 -19.93 -1.19 -10.35
C LEU A 208 -20.09 -1.73 -8.92
N SER A 209 -19.51 -1.06 -7.92
CA SER A 209 -19.66 -1.43 -6.50
C SER A 209 -21.12 -1.30 -6.03
N GLU A 210 -21.82 -0.25 -6.45
CA GLU A 210 -23.24 -0.05 -6.16
C GLU A 210 -24.09 -1.17 -6.78
N VAL A 211 -23.86 -1.50 -8.06
CA VAL A 211 -24.53 -2.61 -8.75
C VAL A 211 -24.25 -3.96 -8.05
N ALA A 212 -23.00 -4.23 -7.69
CA ALA A 212 -22.63 -5.45 -7.00
C ALA A 212 -23.26 -5.57 -5.60
N SER A 213 -23.42 -4.43 -4.91
CA SER A 213 -24.08 -4.37 -3.60
C SER A 213 -25.58 -4.64 -3.72
N ALA A 214 -26.25 -4.02 -4.69
CA ALA A 214 -27.67 -4.26 -4.98
C ALA A 214 -27.92 -5.73 -5.39
N TYR A 215 -27.06 -6.30 -6.24
CA TYR A 215 -27.17 -7.71 -6.63
C TYR A 215 -27.03 -8.67 -5.43
N LYS A 216 -26.20 -8.32 -4.42
CA LYS A 216 -26.06 -9.13 -3.20
C LYS A 216 -27.26 -9.02 -2.27
N SER A 217 -27.91 -7.84 -2.18
CA SER A 217 -29.12 -7.67 -1.35
C SER A 217 -30.34 -8.37 -1.93
N ASP A 218 -30.43 -8.49 -3.25
CA ASP A 218 -31.58 -9.08 -3.95
C ASP A 218 -31.48 -10.59 -4.15
N ARG A 219 -30.41 -11.25 -3.67
CA ARG A 219 -30.32 -12.72 -3.74
C ARG A 219 -31.38 -13.35 -2.83
N PRO A 220 -32.36 -14.09 -3.37
CA PRO A 220 -33.26 -14.88 -2.54
C PRO A 220 -32.45 -15.87 -1.72
N SER A 221 -32.74 -15.97 -0.41
CA SER A 221 -32.02 -16.90 0.46
C SER A 221 -32.19 -18.31 -0.10
N SER A 222 -31.08 -18.98 -0.41
CA SER A 222 -31.05 -20.36 -0.90
C SER A 222 -31.37 -21.37 0.22
N SER A 223 -32.40 -21.08 1.01
CA SER A 223 -33.00 -21.93 2.02
C SER A 223 -34.32 -22.46 1.46
N GLY A 224 -34.30 -23.51 0.63
CA GLY A 224 -35.56 -24.14 0.25
C GLY A 224 -35.63 -25.05 -0.97
N VAL A 225 -34.60 -25.23 -1.80
CA VAL A 225 -34.72 -26.18 -2.92
C VAL A 225 -34.39 -27.60 -2.42
N LYS A 226 -35.37 -28.26 -1.82
CA LYS A 226 -35.36 -29.72 -1.68
C LYS A 226 -35.62 -30.32 -3.06
N PHE A 227 -34.59 -30.86 -3.69
CA PHE A 227 -34.78 -31.75 -4.83
C PHE A 227 -35.40 -33.06 -4.31
N GLY A 228 -36.69 -33.25 -4.60
CA GLY A 228 -37.38 -34.52 -4.38
C GLY A 228 -36.79 -35.59 -5.30
N ARG A 229 -36.52 -36.76 -4.73
CA ARG A 229 -36.17 -37.98 -5.47
C ARG A 229 -37.44 -38.65 -5.98
#